data_AF-A0A3Q2DFJ4-F1
#
_entry.id   AF-A0A3Q2DFJ4-F1
#
_cell.length_a   1.000
_cell.length_b   1.000
_cell.length_c   1.000
_cell.angle_alpha   90.00
_cell.angle_beta   90.00
_cell.angle_gamma   90.00
#
_symmetry.space_group_name_H-M   'P 1'
#
loop_
_entity.id
_entity.type
_entity.pdbx_description
1 polymer ?
#
loop_
_entity_poly.entity_id
_entity_poly.type
_entity_poly.pdbx_seq_one_letter_code
_entity_poly.pdbx_strand_id
1 'polypeptide(L)'
;IILSHLLIASTNKLFFFQVFGAFCSDPFRVSKYCYGTGETFLFSFNPDFQQYRWSGENSYFVSGNWESLQIGGGGGGFALWLDADLYHGASFSCPTFHNAPLSTHEDFIVQDVEVWTVQN
;
A
#
# COMPACT_ATOMS: atom_id res chain seq x y z
N ILE A 1 -19.76 5.02 9.91
CA ILE A 1 -18.86 6.01 9.27
C ILE A 1 -17.61 5.24 8.91
N ILE A 2 -17.50 4.79 7.66
CA ILE A 2 -16.33 4.03 7.19
C ILE A 2 -15.25 5.08 6.94
N LEU A 3 -14.27 5.16 7.85
CA LEU A 3 -13.09 5.97 7.67
C LEU A 3 -12.20 5.21 6.68
N SER A 4 -12.37 5.49 5.40
CA SER A 4 -11.47 5.00 4.36
C SER A 4 -10.25 5.91 4.23
N HIS A 5 -9.09 5.32 3.96
CA HIS A 5 -7.81 6.03 3.90
C HIS A 5 -7.15 5.83 2.55
N LEU A 6 -6.85 6.92 1.85
CA LEU A 6 -6.01 6.90 0.65
C LEU A 6 -4.57 7.20 1.06
N LEU A 7 -3.68 6.22 0.94
CA LEU A 7 -2.24 6.39 1.10
C LEU A 7 -1.62 6.59 -0.28
N ILE A 8 -0.88 7.69 -0.47
CA ILE A 8 -0.09 7.97 -1.67
C ILE A 8 1.38 8.02 -1.28
N ALA A 9 2.24 7.28 -1.97
CA ALA A 9 3.69 7.39 -1.88
C ALA A 9 4.27 7.89 -3.22
N SER A 10 5.10 8.93 -3.15
CA SER A 10 5.86 9.47 -4.29
C SER A 10 7.34 9.07 -4.17
N THR A 11 7.95 8.58 -5.25
CA THR A 11 9.38 8.19 -5.26
C THR A 11 10.14 8.89 -6.38
N ASN A 12 11.44 9.16 -6.15
CA ASN A 12 12.28 9.91 -7.10
C ASN A 12 13.04 8.96 -8.02
N LYS A 13 12.82 9.10 -9.32
CA LYS A 13 13.78 8.64 -10.33
C LYS A 13 14.04 9.81 -11.26
N LEU A 14 15.32 10.10 -11.51
CA LEU A 14 15.82 11.15 -12.41
C LEU A 14 14.76 11.58 -13.46
N PHE A 15 14.15 12.74 -13.20
CA PHE A 15 13.17 13.47 -14.03
C PHE A 15 11.70 13.00 -14.06
N PHE A 16 11.28 11.94 -13.36
CA PHE A 16 9.85 11.54 -13.25
C PHE A 16 9.48 10.99 -11.85
N PHE A 17 8.38 11.50 -11.28
CA PHE A 17 7.80 11.01 -10.03
C PHE A 17 6.99 9.73 -10.29
N GLN A 18 7.23 8.67 -9.52
CA GLN A 18 6.32 7.53 -9.49
C GLN A 18 5.37 7.68 -8.32
N VAL A 19 4.08 7.62 -8.64
CA VAL A 19 2.99 7.75 -7.68
C VAL A 19 2.24 6.43 -7.64
N PHE A 20 2.15 5.84 -6.46
CA PHE A 20 1.39 4.62 -6.20
C PHE A 20 0.89 4.64 -4.77
N GLY A 21 0.01 3.71 -4.44
CA GLY A 21 -0.62 3.73 -3.14
C GLY A 21 -1.72 2.71 -2.94
N ALA A 22 -2.50 2.93 -1.90
CA ALA A 22 -3.60 2.07 -1.53
C ALA A 22 -4.80 2.87 -1.05
N PHE A 23 -5.99 2.38 -1.38
CA PHE A 23 -7.20 2.68 -0.65
C PHE A 23 -7.41 1.60 0.41
N CYS A 24 -7.55 1.99 1.67
CA CYS A 24 -7.80 1.11 2.80
C CYS A 24 -9.21 1.33 3.35
N SER A 25 -9.93 0.24 3.55
CA SER A 25 -11.30 0.20 4.07
C SER A 25 -11.42 0.56 5.56
N ASP A 26 -10.32 0.43 6.29
CA ASP A 26 -10.21 0.64 7.72
C ASP A 26 -9.11 1.66 8.04
N PRO A 27 -9.22 2.39 9.16
CA PRO A 27 -8.12 3.20 9.71
C PRO A 27 -6.87 2.40 10.02
N PHE A 28 -5.74 3.02 9.70
CA PHE A 28 -4.43 2.52 10.10
C PHE A 28 -4.34 2.43 11.62
N ARG A 29 -3.94 1.26 12.11
CA ARG A 29 -3.76 0.96 13.53
C ARG A 29 -2.67 -0.09 13.73
N VAL A 30 -2.00 -0.01 14.87
CA VAL A 30 -1.15 -1.09 15.36
C VAL A 30 -2.03 -2.29 15.69
N SER A 31 -1.72 -3.44 15.11
CA SER A 31 -2.51 -4.66 15.26
C SER A 31 -1.63 -5.89 15.17
N LYS A 32 -1.94 -6.90 15.98
CA LYS A 32 -1.31 -8.24 15.88
C LYS A 32 -1.78 -9.01 14.65
N TYR A 33 -2.99 -8.70 14.15
CA TYR A 33 -3.64 -9.40 13.05
C TYR A 33 -3.93 -8.44 11.90
N CYS A 34 -3.93 -8.96 10.67
CA CYS A 34 -4.39 -8.20 9.52
C CYS A 34 -5.84 -7.74 9.70
N TYR A 35 -6.17 -6.56 9.15
CA TYR A 35 -7.49 -5.96 9.20
C TYR A 35 -7.85 -5.31 7.86
N GLY A 36 -9.11 -4.88 7.73
CA GLY A 36 -9.68 -4.37 6.49
C GLY A 36 -10.66 -5.36 5.85
N THR A 37 -11.31 -4.90 4.79
CA THR A 37 -12.22 -5.66 3.93
C THR A 37 -11.69 -5.74 2.50
N GLY A 38 -12.38 -6.52 1.65
CA GLY A 38 -12.12 -6.61 0.22
C GLY A 38 -12.38 -5.32 -0.58
N GLU A 39 -12.85 -4.25 0.07
CA GLU A 39 -12.91 -2.91 -0.53
C GLU A 39 -11.53 -2.25 -0.59
N THR A 40 -10.54 -2.77 0.14
CA THR A 40 -9.14 -2.35 0.04
C THR A 40 -8.59 -2.68 -1.36
N PHE A 41 -7.89 -1.73 -1.99
CA PHE A 41 -7.24 -1.95 -3.27
C PHE A 41 -5.96 -1.12 -3.41
N LEU A 42 -5.05 -1.55 -4.28
CA LEU A 42 -3.84 -0.81 -4.62
C LEU A 42 -4.03 -0.05 -5.94
N PHE A 43 -3.24 1.00 -6.14
CA PHE A 43 -3.15 1.69 -7.42
C PHE A 43 -1.71 2.14 -7.72
N SER A 44 -1.40 2.30 -9.01
CA SER A 44 -0.15 2.88 -9.50
C SER A 44 -0.42 3.74 -10.73
N PHE A 45 0.37 4.78 -10.95
CA PHE A 45 0.27 5.70 -12.09
C PHE A 45 1.39 5.52 -13.13
N ASN A 46 2.21 4.46 -13.04
CA ASN A 46 3.37 4.28 -13.92
C ASN A 46 3.34 2.92 -14.65
N PRO A 47 3.38 2.87 -16.01
CA PRO A 47 3.33 3.99 -16.96
C PRO A 47 1.92 4.56 -17.16
N ASP A 48 0.89 3.78 -16.85
CA ASP A 48 -0.54 4.14 -16.92
C ASP A 48 -1.21 3.86 -15.58
N PHE A 49 -2.40 4.42 -15.36
CA PHE A 49 -3.18 4.10 -14.17
C PHE A 49 -3.56 2.62 -14.13
N GLN A 50 -3.18 1.94 -13.06
CA GLN A 50 -3.53 0.55 -12.76
C GLN A 50 -4.20 0.46 -11.40
N GLN A 51 -5.21 -0.40 -11.28
CA GLN A 51 -5.90 -0.71 -10.03
C GLN A 51 -5.83 -2.22 -9.77
N TYR A 52 -5.37 -2.61 -8.58
CA TYR A 52 -5.32 -4.01 -8.15
C TYR A 52 -6.32 -4.22 -7.01
N ARG A 53 -7.43 -4.88 -7.31
CA ARG A 53 -8.48 -5.21 -6.35
C ARG A 53 -8.17 -6.52 -5.64
N TRP A 54 -8.87 -6.77 -4.54
CA TRP A 54 -8.78 -8.04 -3.83
C TRP A 54 -8.99 -9.24 -4.76
N SER A 55 -8.07 -10.19 -4.71
CA SER A 55 -8.11 -11.43 -5.52
C SER A 55 -9.12 -12.46 -5.03
N GLY A 56 -9.57 -12.37 -3.78
CA GLY A 56 -10.36 -13.39 -3.11
C GLY A 56 -9.55 -14.49 -2.41
N GLU A 57 -8.22 -14.53 -2.56
CA GLU A 57 -7.41 -15.67 -2.08
C GLU A 57 -7.17 -15.68 -0.57
N ASN A 58 -7.01 -14.50 0.05
CA ASN A 58 -6.82 -14.35 1.49
C ASN A 58 -7.29 -12.96 1.96
N SER A 59 -7.25 -12.70 3.27
CA SER A 59 -7.69 -11.41 3.85
C SER A 59 -6.53 -10.64 4.51
N TYR A 60 -5.32 -10.74 3.95
CA TYR A 60 -4.13 -10.04 4.46
C TYR A 60 -4.03 -8.61 3.92
N PHE A 61 -5.07 -7.81 4.14
CA PHE A 61 -5.22 -6.49 3.53
C PHE A 61 -4.26 -5.45 4.11
N VAL A 62 -4.34 -5.19 5.42
CA VAL A 62 -3.52 -4.19 6.10
C VAL A 62 -3.04 -4.75 7.43
N SER A 63 -1.78 -4.49 7.77
CA SER A 63 -1.18 -4.80 9.05
C SER A 63 -0.26 -3.64 9.45
N GLY A 64 -0.09 -3.40 10.73
CA GLY A 64 0.75 -2.32 11.22
C GLY A 64 1.31 -2.66 12.59
N ASN A 65 2.58 -2.34 12.79
CA ASN A 65 3.23 -2.37 14.09
C ASN A 65 4.01 -1.06 14.30
N TRP A 66 4.78 -0.97 15.39
CA TRP A 66 5.56 0.22 15.68
C TRP A 66 6.73 0.46 14.73
N GLU A 67 7.08 -0.54 13.90
CA GLU A 67 8.22 -0.51 13.00
C GLU A 67 7.81 -0.31 11.54
N SER A 68 6.54 -0.58 11.19
CA SER A 68 6.09 -0.53 9.80
C SER A 68 4.58 -0.50 9.61
N LEU A 69 4.17 0.04 8.46
CA LEU A 69 2.86 -0.14 7.84
C LEU A 69 2.98 -1.12 6.67
N GLN A 70 2.07 -2.09 6.61
CA GLN A 70 2.07 -3.19 5.64
C GLN A 70 0.71 -3.27 4.96
N ILE A 71 0.70 -3.33 3.63
CA ILE A 71 -0.52 -3.44 2.82
C ILE A 71 -0.33 -4.55 1.79
N GLY A 72 -1.23 -5.54 1.81
CA GLY A 72 -1.24 -6.71 0.93
C GLY A 72 -0.16 -7.72 1.27
N GLY A 73 -0.55 -8.96 1.61
CA GLY A 73 0.38 -9.98 2.07
C GLY A 73 0.12 -11.37 1.49
N GLY A 74 0.63 -12.39 2.18
CA GLY A 74 0.45 -13.80 1.81
C GLY A 74 1.53 -14.38 0.91
N GLY A 75 2.54 -13.59 0.52
CA GLY A 75 3.72 -14.03 -0.21
C GLY A 75 5.01 -13.88 0.58
N GLY A 76 6.14 -13.76 -0.12
CA GLY A 76 7.45 -13.48 0.46
C GLY A 76 7.68 -12.02 0.87
N GLY A 77 6.71 -11.14 0.61
CA GLY A 77 6.76 -9.71 0.92
C GLY A 77 5.38 -9.08 0.93
N PHE A 78 5.34 -7.75 1.06
CA PHE A 78 4.10 -6.96 1.05
C PHE A 78 3.95 -6.18 -0.24
N ALA A 79 2.72 -5.95 -0.68
CA ALA A 79 2.49 -5.14 -1.86
C ALA A 79 2.94 -3.69 -1.68
N LEU A 80 2.76 -3.17 -0.47
CA LEU A 80 3.34 -1.91 -0.04
C LEU A 80 3.76 -2.03 1.42
N TRP A 81 5.04 -1.85 1.68
CA TRP A 81 5.62 -1.74 3.01
C TRP A 81 6.25 -0.37 3.17
N LEU A 82 6.06 0.26 4.33
CA LEU A 82 6.70 1.49 4.74
C LEU A 82 7.28 1.32 6.13
N ASP A 83 8.47 1.85 6.38
CA ASP A 83 9.08 1.87 7.71
C ASP A 83 8.41 2.88 8.65
N ALA A 84 8.80 2.87 9.93
CA ALA A 84 8.24 3.73 10.96
C ALA A 84 8.46 5.23 10.71
N ASP A 85 9.55 5.58 10.00
CA ASP A 85 9.89 6.95 9.65
C ASP A 85 9.19 7.40 8.34
N LEU A 86 8.44 6.49 7.69
CA LEU A 86 7.79 6.70 6.39
C LEU A 86 8.77 7.17 5.31
N TYR A 87 10.03 6.71 5.39
CA TYR A 87 11.13 7.15 4.55
C TYR A 87 11.62 6.04 3.63
N HIS A 88 11.75 4.81 4.14
CA HIS A 88 12.03 3.64 3.32
C HIS A 88 10.74 2.87 3.05
N GLY A 89 10.63 2.35 1.83
CA GLY A 89 9.55 1.45 1.48
C GLY A 89 10.02 0.32 0.60
N ALA A 90 9.17 -0.71 0.54
CA ALA A 90 9.36 -1.84 -0.35
C ALA A 90 8.04 -2.28 -0.98
N SER A 91 8.10 -2.83 -2.19
CA SER A 91 6.92 -3.30 -2.92
C SER A 91 7.19 -4.62 -3.64
N PHE A 92 6.34 -5.61 -3.39
CA PHE A 92 6.41 -6.94 -3.96
C PHE A 92 5.08 -7.33 -4.61
N SER A 93 5.08 -8.37 -5.44
CA SER A 93 3.82 -9.04 -5.80
C SER A 93 3.25 -9.79 -4.59
N CYS A 94 1.94 -9.73 -4.38
CA CYS A 94 1.29 -10.50 -3.31
C CYS A 94 0.03 -11.26 -3.78
N PRO A 95 -0.30 -12.40 -3.14
CA PRO A 95 -1.55 -13.12 -3.37
C PRO A 95 -2.82 -12.32 -3.05
N THR A 96 -2.79 -11.39 -2.09
CA THR A 96 -4.00 -10.61 -1.71
C THR A 96 -4.56 -9.78 -2.87
N PHE A 97 -3.69 -9.25 -3.74
CA PHE A 97 -4.09 -8.32 -4.81
C PHE A 97 -3.64 -8.75 -6.21
N HIS A 98 -2.82 -9.80 -6.33
CA HIS A 98 -2.17 -10.20 -7.59
C HIS A 98 -1.52 -9.03 -8.34
N ASN A 99 -0.92 -8.10 -7.57
CA ASN A 99 -0.25 -6.94 -8.12
C ASN A 99 1.15 -7.29 -8.63
N ALA A 100 1.65 -6.53 -9.60
CA ALA A 100 3.08 -6.39 -9.81
C ALA A 100 3.67 -5.45 -8.74
N PRO A 101 5.00 -5.46 -8.50
CA PRO A 101 5.65 -4.40 -7.73
C PRO A 101 5.22 -3.02 -8.21
N LEU A 102 4.82 -2.16 -7.27
CA LEU A 102 4.27 -0.83 -7.54
C LEU A 102 5.35 0.17 -7.94
N SER A 103 6.58 -0.05 -7.46
CA SER A 103 7.80 0.68 -7.77
C SER A 103 8.65 -0.07 -8.80
N THR A 104 9.56 0.64 -9.47
CA THR A 104 10.47 0.03 -10.46
C THR A 104 11.45 -0.99 -9.86
N HIS A 105 11.84 -0.79 -8.61
CA HIS A 105 12.64 -1.73 -7.84
C HIS A 105 11.86 -2.10 -6.59
N GLU A 106 12.17 -3.24 -5.99
CA GLU A 106 11.49 -3.67 -4.77
C GLU A 106 11.63 -2.61 -3.68
N ASP A 107 12.85 -2.12 -3.42
CA ASP A 107 13.09 -1.03 -2.47
C ASP A 107 12.97 0.36 -3.11
N PHE A 108 12.46 1.32 -2.34
CA PHE A 108 12.37 2.71 -2.75
C PHE A 108 12.51 3.69 -1.57
N ILE A 109 12.89 4.93 -1.91
CA ILE A 109 12.87 6.06 -0.98
C ILE A 109 11.61 6.88 -1.22
N VAL A 110 10.90 7.12 -0.13
CA VAL A 110 9.71 7.97 -0.09
C VAL A 110 10.15 9.42 -0.11
N GLN A 111 9.56 10.20 -1.02
CA GLN A 111 9.68 11.66 -1.00
C GLN A 111 8.57 12.29 -0.19
N ASP A 112 7.33 11.88 -0.49
CA ASP A 112 6.13 12.43 0.12
C ASP A 112 5.15 11.29 0.38
N VAL A 113 4.46 11.39 1.53
CA VAL A 113 3.32 10.57 1.88
C VAL A 113 2.12 11.46 2.12
N GLU A 114 1.01 11.15 1.47
CA GLU A 114 -0.27 11.77 1.77
C GLU A 114 -1.26 10.72 2.28
N VAL A 115 -2.02 11.09 3.31
CA VAL A 115 -3.13 10.28 3.84
C VAL A 115 -4.40 11.11 3.83
N TRP A 116 -5.39 10.67 3.06
CA TRP A 116 -6.67 11.35 2.94
C TRP A 116 -7.81 10.52 3.54
N THR A 117 -8.72 11.16 4.27
CA THR A 117 -9.96 10.52 4.75
C THR A 117 -11.17 11.10 4.05
N VAL A 118 -12.10 10.24 3.64
CA VAL A 118 -13.41 10.69 3.17
C VAL A 118 -14.41 10.56 4.31
N GLN A 119 -15.03 11.68 4.70
CA GLN A 119 -16.12 11.70 5.67
C GLN A 119 -17.38 12.18 4.94
N ASN A 120 -18.44 11.38 5.02
CA ASN A 120 -19.79 11.79 4.62
C ASN A 120 -20.53 12.39 5.80
#